data_AF-A0A2N6BPD0-F1
#
_entry.id   AF-A0A2N6BPD0-F1
#
_cell.length_a   1.000
_cell.length_b   1.000
_cell.length_c   1.000
_cell.angle_alpha   90.00
_cell.angle_beta   90.00
_cell.angle_gamma   90.00
#
_symmetry.space_group_name_H-M   'P 1'
#
loop_
_entity.id
_entity.type
_entity.pdbx_description
1 polymer ?
#
loop_
_entity_poly.entity_id
_entity_poly.type
_entity_poly.pdbx_seq_one_letter_code
_entity_poly.pdbx_strand_id
1 'polypeptide(L)'
;PSIGYLAGRTIGDLVDCEQRATVEALIRNGRPARVMHLPKLDEHALGQLFMHYMLETIIAGHLLGVDPFDQPAVEEGKVLAREYLAQMV
;
A
#
# COMPACT_ATOMS: atom_id res chain seq x y z
N PRO A 1 -23.63 -13.25 -21.25
CA PRO A 1 -22.47 -14.18 -21.28
C PRO A 1 -22.72 -15.39 -20.37
N SER A 2 -22.40 -16.61 -20.81
CA SER A 2 -22.62 -17.83 -20.01
C SER A 2 -21.51 -18.02 -18.98
N ILE A 3 -21.88 -18.25 -17.72
CA ILE A 3 -20.94 -18.46 -16.59
C ILE A 3 -20.33 -19.87 -16.53
N GLY A 4 -20.47 -20.68 -17.59
CA GLY A 4 -20.07 -22.10 -17.59
C GLY A 4 -18.58 -22.35 -17.29
N TYR A 5 -17.70 -21.38 -17.57
CA TYR A 5 -16.27 -21.48 -17.26
C TYR A 5 -15.96 -21.49 -15.75
N LEU A 6 -16.92 -21.08 -14.92
CA LEU A 6 -16.80 -21.12 -13.45
C LEU A 6 -17.17 -22.48 -12.86
N ALA A 7 -17.79 -23.38 -13.64
CA ALA A 7 -18.24 -24.67 -13.14
C ALA A 7 -17.04 -25.50 -12.62
N GLY A 8 -17.14 -25.97 -11.38
CA GLY A 8 -16.10 -26.77 -10.73
C GLY A 8 -14.88 -25.97 -10.25
N ARG A 9 -14.94 -24.63 -10.27
CA ARG A 9 -13.88 -23.74 -9.74
C ARG A 9 -14.27 -23.17 -8.39
N THR A 10 -13.27 -22.92 -7.55
CA THR A 10 -13.45 -22.18 -6.31
C THR A 10 -13.42 -20.67 -6.58
N ILE A 11 -13.91 -19.88 -5.64
CA ILE A 11 -13.74 -18.42 -5.68
C ILE A 11 -12.24 -18.06 -5.61
N GLY A 12 -11.42 -18.83 -4.88
CA GLY A 12 -9.98 -18.63 -4.82
C GLY A 12 -9.31 -18.76 -6.20
N ASP A 13 -9.72 -19.75 -7.00
CA ASP A 13 -9.21 -19.92 -8.37
C ASP A 13 -9.54 -18.70 -9.24
N LEU A 14 -10.76 -18.16 -9.11
CA LEU A 14 -11.18 -16.97 -9.85
C LEU A 14 -10.36 -15.74 -9.43
N VAL A 15 -10.22 -15.50 -8.12
CA VAL A 15 -9.48 -14.34 -7.58
C VAL A 15 -8.00 -14.39 -7.95
N ASP A 16 -7.37 -15.57 -7.95
CA ASP A 16 -5.99 -15.73 -8.41
C ASP A 16 -5.85 -15.40 -9.92
N CYS A 17 -6.78 -15.88 -10.74
CA CYS A 17 -6.79 -15.56 -12.17
C CYS A 17 -6.98 -14.05 -12.41
N GLU A 18 -7.91 -13.42 -11.69
CA GLU A 18 -8.16 -11.97 -11.79
C GLU A 18 -6.95 -11.16 -11.35
N GLN A 19 -6.28 -11.53 -10.24
CA GLN A 19 -5.06 -10.87 -9.78
C GLN A 19 -3.98 -10.86 -10.85
N ARG A 20 -3.72 -12.02 -11.47
CA ARG A 20 -2.72 -12.14 -12.55
C ARG A 20 -3.12 -11.36 -13.79
N ALA A 21 -4.39 -11.45 -14.19
CA ALA A 21 -4.93 -10.71 -15.34
C ALA A 21 -4.82 -9.19 -15.14
N THR A 22 -5.11 -8.68 -13.94
CA THR A 22 -4.97 -7.24 -13.62
C THR A 22 -3.53 -6.78 -13.70
N VAL A 23 -2.58 -7.54 -13.14
CA VAL A 23 -1.14 -7.19 -13.22
C VAL A 23 -0.68 -7.16 -14.67
N GLU A 24 -1.05 -8.16 -15.46
CA GLU A 24 -0.71 -8.19 -16.88
C GLU A 24 -1.34 -7.02 -17.65
N ALA A 25 -2.61 -6.69 -17.37
CA ALA A 25 -3.29 -5.56 -17.99
C ALA A 25 -2.59 -4.23 -17.66
N LEU A 26 -2.16 -4.01 -16.41
CA LEU A 26 -1.41 -2.82 -16.00
C LEU A 26 -0.10 -2.71 -16.78
N ILE A 27 0.68 -3.79 -16.83
CA ILE A 27 1.97 -3.83 -17.54
C ILE A 27 1.78 -3.56 -19.03
N ARG A 28 0.79 -4.20 -19.68
CA ARG A 28 0.46 -3.98 -21.10
C ARG A 28 0.08 -2.54 -21.41
N ASN A 29 -0.46 -1.81 -20.44
CA ASN A 29 -0.81 -0.39 -20.55
C ASN A 29 0.32 0.55 -20.07
N GLY A 30 1.55 0.05 -19.97
CA GLY A 30 2.71 0.87 -19.59
C GLY A 30 2.67 1.35 -18.14
N ARG A 31 1.90 0.68 -17.27
CA ARG A 31 1.85 0.97 -15.83
C ARG A 31 2.76 -0.02 -15.10
N PRO A 32 3.85 0.44 -14.46
CA PRO A 32 4.68 -0.42 -13.63
C PRO A 32 3.84 -1.05 -12.52
N ALA A 33 4.03 -2.35 -12.29
CA ALA A 33 3.34 -3.10 -11.25
C ALA A 33 4.37 -3.91 -10.44
N ARG A 34 4.16 -3.98 -9.13
CA ARG A 34 4.93 -4.82 -8.20
C ARG A 34 3.99 -5.82 -7.56
N VAL A 35 4.41 -7.09 -7.47
CA VAL A 35 3.65 -8.15 -6.81
C VAL A 35 4.44 -8.61 -5.58
N MET A 36 3.80 -8.61 -4.42
CA MET A 36 4.33 -9.22 -3.20
C MET A 36 3.52 -10.49 -2.89
N HIS A 37 4.21 -11.62 -2.80
CA HIS A 37 3.57 -12.90 -2.50
C HIS A 37 3.82 -13.27 -1.03
N LEU A 38 2.74 -13.48 -0.28
CA LEU A 38 2.81 -14.04 1.08
C LEU A 38 2.40 -15.51 0.99
N PRO A 39 3.27 -16.47 1.38
CA PRO A 39 2.97 -17.90 1.28
C PRO A 39 1.81 -18.32 2.19
N LYS A 40 1.60 -17.58 3.29
CA LYS A 40 0.48 -17.72 4.20
C LYS A 40 0.16 -16.36 4.81
N LEU A 41 -1.13 -16.13 5.10
CA LEU A 41 -1.57 -14.97 5.87
C LEU A 41 -1.56 -15.34 7.36
N ASP A 42 -0.48 -14.99 8.04
CA ASP A 42 -0.33 -15.13 9.49
C ASP A 42 0.50 -14.00 10.08
N GLU A 43 0.61 -13.96 11.41
CA GLU A 43 1.26 -12.90 12.16
C GLU A 43 2.75 -12.77 11.79
N HIS A 44 3.40 -13.90 11.48
CA HIS A 44 4.80 -13.90 11.10
C HIS A 44 4.99 -13.29 9.70
N ALA A 45 4.21 -13.72 8.71
CA ALA A 45 4.26 -13.16 7.35
C ALA A 45 3.88 -11.67 7.33
N LEU A 46 2.91 -11.26 8.14
CA LEU A 46 2.55 -9.85 8.30
C LEU A 46 3.67 -9.03 8.93
N GLY A 47 4.34 -9.56 9.97
CA GLY A 47 5.50 -8.90 10.58
C GLY A 47 6.64 -8.68 9.57
N GLN A 48 6.90 -9.67 8.70
CA GLN A 48 7.87 -9.53 7.61
C GLN A 48 7.45 -8.44 6.62
N LEU A 49 6.17 -8.40 6.22
CA LEU A 49 5.65 -7.38 5.31
C LEU A 49 5.74 -5.97 5.90
N PHE A 50 5.44 -5.82 7.19
CA PHE A 50 5.56 -4.53 7.88
C PHE A 50 7.02 -4.07 7.94
N MET A 51 7.95 -4.95 8.31
CA MET A 51 9.37 -4.60 8.32
C MET A 51 9.87 -4.23 6.92
N HIS A 52 9.43 -4.95 5.89
CA HIS A 52 9.75 -4.64 4.50
C HIS A 52 9.33 -3.21 4.14
N TYR A 53 8.07 -2.83 4.41
CA TYR A 53 7.59 -1.48 4.12
C TYR A 53 8.28 -0.41 4.95
N MET A 54 8.54 -0.65 6.24
CA MET A 54 9.27 0.32 7.08
C MET A 54 10.67 0.59 6.51
N LEU A 55 11.41 -0.46 6.14
CA LEU A 55 12.73 -0.30 5.53
C LEU A 55 12.64 0.36 4.15
N GLU A 56 11.68 -0.04 3.32
CA GLU A 56 11.45 0.56 2.00
C GLU A 56 11.19 2.06 2.13
N THR A 57 10.34 2.49 3.05
CA THR A 57 10.05 3.91 3.30
C THR A 57 11.29 4.68 3.75
N ILE A 58 12.08 4.15 4.68
CA ILE A 58 13.32 4.79 5.15
C ILE A 58 14.30 4.97 3.99
N ILE A 59 14.52 3.90 3.20
CA ILE A 59 15.43 3.92 2.06
C ILE A 59 14.92 4.90 1.00
N ALA A 60 13.62 4.87 0.68
CA ALA A 60 13.01 5.78 -0.28
C ALA A 60 13.14 7.24 0.16
N GLY A 61 12.90 7.55 1.43
CA GLY A 61 13.09 8.90 1.99
C GLY A 61 14.50 9.41 1.73
N HIS A 62 15.51 8.63 2.10
CA HIS A 62 16.91 8.99 1.84
C HIS A 62 17.22 9.14 0.33
N LEU A 63 16.71 8.24 -0.52
CA LEU A 63 16.90 8.33 -1.98
C LEU A 63 16.23 9.57 -2.60
N LEU A 64 15.14 10.04 -2.01
CA LEU A 64 14.41 11.24 -2.42
C LEU A 64 14.97 12.53 -1.79
N GLY A 65 15.97 12.43 -0.90
CA GLY A 65 16.53 13.59 -0.19
C GLY A 65 15.60 14.16 0.88
N VAL A 66 14.70 13.34 1.44
CA VAL A 66 13.76 13.68 2.52
C VAL A 66 14.21 12.97 3.80
N ASP A 67 14.05 13.61 4.96
CA ASP A 67 14.20 12.93 6.25
C ASP A 67 12.98 12.03 6.51
N PRO A 68 13.13 10.70 6.56
CA PRO A 68 12.00 9.81 6.77
C PRO A 68 11.52 9.77 8.23
N PHE A 69 12.18 10.48 9.15
CA PHE A 69 11.90 10.45 10.59
C PHE A 69 11.34 11.77 11.13
N ASP A 70 11.12 12.78 10.29
CA ASP A 70 10.56 14.07 10.69
C ASP A 70 9.11 14.30 10.20
N GLN A 71 8.48 15.36 10.72
CA GLN A 71 7.12 15.77 10.33
C GLN A 71 6.82 17.25 10.70
N PRO A 72 7.60 18.22 10.19
CA PRO A 72 7.55 19.63 10.64
C PRO A 72 6.18 20.29 10.48
N ALA A 73 5.50 20.05 9.35
CA ALA A 73 4.20 20.66 9.06
C ALA A 73 3.10 20.26 10.06
N VAL A 74 3.23 19.11 10.74
CA VAL A 74 2.27 18.66 11.75
C VAL A 74 2.34 19.54 12.99
N GLU A 75 3.55 19.92 13.41
CA GLU A 75 3.73 20.79 14.58
C GLU A 75 3.30 22.22 14.30
N GLU A 76 3.58 22.74 13.10
CA GLU A 76 3.07 24.03 12.64
C GLU A 76 1.54 24.08 12.68
N GLY A 77 0.87 23.02 12.17
CA GLY A 77 -0.58 22.90 12.23
C GLY A 77 -1.13 22.92 13.67
N LYS A 78 -0.42 22.31 14.62
CA LYS A 78 -0.82 22.35 16.05
C LYS A 78 -0.67 23.74 16.66
N VAL A 79 0.32 24.53 16.25
CA VAL A 79 0.49 25.92 16.73
C VAL A 79 -0.66 26.79 16.24
N LEU A 80 -0.91 26.79 14.93
CA LEU A 80 -1.98 27.59 14.33
C LEU A 80 -3.36 27.25 14.92
N ALA A 81 -3.63 25.96 15.14
CA ALA A 81 -4.89 25.53 15.76
C ALA A 81 -5.09 26.15 17.17
N ARG A 82 -4.03 26.26 17.97
CA ARG A 82 -4.10 26.88 19.30
C ARG A 82 -4.30 28.39 19.22
N GLU A 83 -3.66 29.06 18.26
CA GLU A 83 -3.82 30.49 18.03
C GLU A 83 -5.26 30.85 17.64
N TYR A 84 -5.83 30.08 16.70
CA TYR A 84 -7.21 30.30 16.27
C TYR A 84 -8.21 30.09 17.41
N LEU A 85 -8.01 29.07 18.24
CA LEU A 85 -8.84 28.85 19.42
C LEU A 85 -8.75 30.01 20.42
N ALA A 86 -7.57 30.59 20.62
CA ALA A 86 -7.39 31.71 21.54
C ALA A 86 -8.07 33.01 21.05
N GLN A 87 -8.23 33.18 19.73
CA GLN A 87 -8.88 34.34 19.12
C GLN A 87 -10.42 34.24 19.09
N MET A 88 -10.98 33.07 19.39
CA MET A 88 -12.43 32.83 19.46
C MET A 88 -13.05 33.23 20.80
N VAL A 89 -12.23 33.71 21.76
CA VAL A 89 -12.64 34.24 23.07
C VAL A 89 -12.55 35.75 23.04
#